data_AF-A0A4P0XY86-F1
#
_entry.id   AF-A0A4P0XY86-F1
#
_cell.length_a   1.000
_cell.length_b   1.000
_cell.length_c   1.000
_cell.angle_alpha   90.00
_cell.angle_beta   90.00
_cell.angle_gamma   90.00
#
_symmetry.space_group_name_H-M   'P 1'
#
loop_
_entity.id
_entity.type
_entity.pdbx_description
1 polymer ?
#
loop_
_entity_poly.entity_id
_entity_poly.type
_entity_poly.pdbx_seq_one_letter_code
_entity_poly.pdbx_strand_id
1 'polypeptide(L)'
;MIHPRTRKAIGRKRFNALIAELRYGTVAINCWSGVAFLLAPCPWGAFPGHTLDDIQSGRGKVHNSFMLEKTERTVIEAPFRPFPRSLWHGELTLMPLPPWFITHRGQEAVAQRLVDFYHRPRWRKLPALLWRALRG
;
A
#
# COMPACT_ATOMS: atom_id res chain seq x y z
N MET A 1 -8.96 -8.02 1.34
CA MET A 1 -7.98 -8.93 0.70
C MET A 1 -8.70 -9.72 -0.39
N ILE A 2 -8.06 -10.01 -1.53
CA ILE A 2 -8.65 -10.77 -2.64
C ILE A 2 -7.61 -11.64 -3.34
N HIS A 3 -7.94 -12.92 -3.52
CA HIS A 3 -7.08 -13.88 -4.23
C HIS A 3 -7.04 -13.59 -5.74
N PRO A 4 -5.89 -13.77 -6.44
CA PRO A 4 -5.78 -13.47 -7.87
C PRO A 4 -6.78 -14.22 -8.76
N ARG A 5 -7.10 -15.48 -8.42
CA ARG A 5 -8.13 -16.27 -9.15
C ARG A 5 -9.51 -15.63 -9.05
N THR A 6 -9.91 -15.20 -7.85
CA THR A 6 -11.20 -14.52 -7.64
C THR A 6 -11.24 -13.19 -8.38
N ARG A 7 -10.15 -12.41 -8.31
CA ARG A 7 -10.05 -11.14 -9.05
C ARG A 7 -10.16 -11.34 -10.56
N LYS A 8 -9.52 -12.39 -11.09
CA LYS A 8 -9.63 -12.76 -12.52
C LYS A 8 -11.06 -13.17 -12.88
N ALA A 9 -11.74 -13.94 -12.04
CA ALA A 9 -13.12 -14.35 -12.25
C ALA A 9 -14.12 -13.18 -12.23
N ILE A 10 -13.93 -12.20 -11.33
CA ILE A 10 -14.74 -10.96 -11.30
C ILE A 10 -14.48 -10.12 -12.55
N GLY A 11 -13.24 -10.11 -13.04
CA GLY A 11 -12.82 -9.29 -14.17
C GLY A 11 -12.56 -7.83 -13.78
N ARG A 12 -11.61 -7.19 -14.48
CA ARG A 12 -11.10 -5.85 -14.12
C ARG A 12 -12.20 -4.77 -14.07
N LYS A 13 -13.11 -4.77 -15.04
CA LYS A 13 -14.18 -3.76 -15.13
C LYS A 13 -15.13 -3.83 -13.93
N ARG A 14 -15.65 -5.03 -13.61
CA ARG A 14 -16.54 -5.21 -12.47
C ARG A 14 -15.83 -4.99 -11.15
N PHE A 15 -14.58 -5.43 -11.03
CA PHE A 15 -13.77 -5.19 -9.84
C PHE A 15 -13.59 -3.69 -9.58
N ASN A 16 -13.22 -2.92 -10.60
CA ASN A 16 -13.09 -1.47 -10.46
C ASN A 16 -14.42 -0.79 -10.10
N ALA A 17 -15.54 -1.26 -10.66
CA ALA A 17 -16.88 -0.75 -10.29
C ALA A 17 -17.21 -1.02 -8.82
N LEU A 18 -16.94 -2.23 -8.32
CA LEU A 18 -17.15 -2.56 -6.90
C LEU A 18 -16.29 -1.68 -5.98
N ILE A 19 -15.04 -1.40 -6.35
CA ILE A 19 -14.18 -0.49 -5.59
C ILE A 19 -14.71 0.95 -5.66
N ALA A 20 -15.24 1.38 -6.81
CA ALA A 20 -15.83 2.70 -6.99
C ALA A 20 -17.12 2.92 -6.17
N GLU A 21 -17.83 1.86 -5.80
CA GLU A 21 -19.00 1.92 -4.90
C GLU A 21 -18.61 2.22 -3.44
N LEU A 22 -17.35 1.96 -3.05
CA LEU A 22 -16.88 2.18 -1.68
C LEU A 22 -16.65 3.67 -1.38
N ARG A 23 -17.54 4.31 -0.62
CA ARG A 23 -17.41 5.73 -0.20
C ARG A 23 -16.42 5.93 0.96
N TYR A 24 -15.20 5.43 0.75
CA TYR A 24 -14.05 5.58 1.65
C TYR A 24 -12.91 6.30 0.94
N GLY A 25 -12.31 7.30 1.58
CA GLY A 25 -11.27 8.12 0.94
C GLY A 25 -9.92 7.42 0.81
N THR A 26 -9.73 6.27 1.47
CA THR A 26 -8.56 5.40 1.28
C THR A 26 -9.00 3.94 1.29
N VAL A 27 -8.73 3.24 0.19
CA VAL A 27 -9.05 1.82 0.01
C VAL A 27 -7.76 1.05 -0.25
N ALA A 28 -7.54 -0.01 0.51
CA ALA A 28 -6.35 -0.85 0.39
C ALA A 28 -6.69 -2.27 -0.06
N ILE A 29 -6.03 -2.71 -1.12
CA ILE A 29 -6.22 -4.04 -1.70
C ILE A 29 -4.95 -4.85 -1.44
N ASN A 30 -5.09 -5.91 -0.63
CA ASN A 30 -4.00 -6.82 -0.24
C ASN A 30 -2.82 -6.20 0.53
N CYS A 31 -2.96 -4.95 0.99
CA CYS A 31 -2.01 -4.30 1.88
C CYS A 31 -2.71 -3.64 3.06
N TRP A 32 -1.91 -3.24 4.05
CA TRP A 32 -2.37 -2.40 5.15
C TRP A 32 -2.67 -0.99 4.64
N SER A 33 -3.81 -0.42 5.04
CA SER A 33 -4.22 0.92 4.63
C SER A 33 -3.18 1.98 4.97
N GLY A 34 -2.48 1.85 6.11
CA GLY A 34 -1.29 2.62 6.55
C GLY A 34 -0.30 3.03 5.47
N VAL A 35 -0.11 2.17 4.47
CA VAL A 35 0.83 2.42 3.39
C VAL A 35 0.48 3.69 2.61
N ALA A 36 -0.80 4.02 2.44
CA ALA A 36 -1.20 5.26 1.76
C ALA A 36 -0.72 6.52 2.51
N PHE A 37 -0.50 6.45 3.83
CA PHE A 37 -0.10 7.60 4.64
C PHE A 37 1.37 7.91 4.38
N LEU A 38 2.13 6.84 4.12
CA LEU A 38 3.55 6.92 3.80
C LEU A 38 3.77 7.44 2.36
N LEU A 39 2.74 7.50 1.53
CA LEU A 39 2.78 7.99 0.16
C LEU A 39 2.31 9.44 0.10
N ALA A 40 3.22 10.39 0.36
CA ALA A 40 2.90 11.82 0.34
C ALA A 40 2.15 12.36 -0.90
N PRO A 41 2.34 11.80 -2.11
CA PRO A 41 1.54 12.15 -3.28
C PRO A 41 0.05 11.78 -3.17
N CYS A 42 -0.28 10.74 -2.43
CA CYS A 42 -1.63 10.22 -2.32
C CYS A 42 -2.38 10.95 -1.19
N PRO A 43 -3.58 11.51 -1.45
CA PRO A 43 -4.44 11.99 -0.38
C PRO A 43 -4.78 10.84 0.59
N TRP A 44 -4.58 11.07 1.87
CA TRP A 44 -5.06 10.19 2.93
C TRP A 44 -6.18 10.88 3.68
N GLY A 45 -7.35 10.24 3.77
CA GLY A 45 -8.45 10.75 4.56
C GLY A 45 -9.81 10.30 4.05
N ALA A 46 -10.77 11.21 4.16
CA ALA A 46 -12.18 10.92 3.98
C ALA A 46 -12.64 10.98 2.52
N PHE A 47 -13.65 10.17 2.22
CA PHE A 47 -14.48 10.37 1.06
C PHE A 47 -15.34 11.64 1.24
N PRO A 48 -15.59 12.45 0.19
CA PRO A 48 -16.40 13.66 0.29
C PRO A 48 -17.85 13.39 0.74
N GLY A 49 -18.36 14.23 1.65
CA GLY A 49 -19.79 14.33 1.98
C GLY A 49 -20.23 13.78 3.33
N HIS A 50 -19.31 13.27 4.16
CA HIS A 50 -19.65 12.77 5.50
C HIS A 50 -19.98 13.91 6.48
N THR A 51 -21.02 13.72 7.28
CA THR A 51 -21.46 14.69 8.31
C THR A 51 -20.71 14.45 9.62
N LEU A 52 -20.92 15.29 10.63
CA LEU A 52 -20.38 15.02 11.97
C LEU A 52 -21.12 13.88 12.67
N ASP A 53 -22.43 13.79 12.45
CA ASP A 53 -23.28 12.75 13.04
C ASP A 53 -23.08 11.39 12.36
N ASP A 54 -22.55 11.39 11.13
CA ASP A 54 -22.20 10.18 10.38
C ASP A 54 -20.84 10.35 9.69
N ILE A 55 -19.76 10.16 10.46
CA ILE A 55 -18.40 10.47 10.01
C ILE A 55 -17.83 9.46 9.01
N GLN A 56 -18.29 8.20 9.05
CA GLN A 56 -17.85 7.11 8.17
C GLN A 56 -16.31 7.04 8.01
N SER A 57 -15.79 7.46 6.85
CA SER A 57 -14.35 7.44 6.52
C SER A 57 -13.55 8.66 7.03
N GLY A 58 -14.18 9.56 7.79
CA GLY A 58 -13.57 10.76 8.37
C GLY A 58 -14.11 12.07 7.78
N ARG A 59 -13.43 13.18 8.10
CA ARG A 59 -13.54 14.46 7.40
C ARG A 59 -12.16 15.02 7.10
N GLY A 60 -12.03 15.68 5.94
CA GLY A 60 -10.77 16.23 5.48
C GLY A 60 -9.79 15.17 4.96
N LYS A 61 -8.62 15.65 4.54
CA LYS A 61 -7.53 14.83 4.03
C LYS A 61 -6.20 15.51 4.33
N VAL A 62 -5.19 14.69 4.57
CA VAL A 62 -3.78 15.08 4.63
C VAL A 62 -3.06 14.53 3.40
N HIS A 63 -1.80 14.91 3.22
CA HIS A 63 -1.01 14.60 2.01
C HIS A 63 -1.61 15.25 0.75
N ASN A 64 -1.55 14.61 -0.42
CA ASN A 64 -1.87 15.20 -1.73
C ASN A 64 -0.80 16.20 -2.22
N SER A 65 0.48 15.82 -2.20
CA SER A 65 1.58 16.71 -2.62
C SER A 65 1.49 17.18 -4.08
N PHE A 66 0.70 16.49 -4.91
CA PHE A 66 0.41 16.90 -6.30
C PHE A 66 -0.79 17.85 -6.43
N MET A 67 -1.44 18.22 -5.33
CA MET A 67 -2.55 19.17 -5.31
C MET A 67 -3.71 18.76 -6.24
N LEU A 68 -3.97 17.45 -6.38
CA LEU A 68 -5.04 16.93 -7.22
C LEU A 68 -6.39 17.42 -6.70
N GLU A 69 -7.12 18.13 -7.55
CA GLU A 69 -8.46 18.63 -7.25
C GLU A 69 -9.51 17.52 -7.27
N LYS A 70 -10.60 17.72 -6.51
CA LYS A 70 -11.80 16.84 -6.51
C LYS A 70 -11.48 15.36 -6.29
N THR A 71 -10.39 15.07 -5.59
CA THR A 71 -10.02 13.71 -5.23
C THR A 71 -11.04 13.12 -4.27
N GLU A 72 -11.70 12.05 -4.73
CA GLU A 72 -12.66 11.29 -3.95
C GLU A 72 -11.99 10.26 -3.04
N ARG A 73 -10.99 9.56 -3.56
CA ARG A 73 -10.32 8.47 -2.87
C ARG A 73 -8.94 8.16 -3.44
N THR A 74 -8.13 7.52 -2.61
CA THR A 74 -6.90 6.82 -3.00
C THR A 74 -7.15 5.33 -2.94
N VAL A 75 -6.80 4.60 -4.01
CA VAL A 75 -6.78 3.13 -4.01
C VAL A 75 -5.33 2.67 -4.09
N ILE A 76 -4.86 1.98 -3.05
CA ILE A 76 -3.55 1.34 -3.03
C ILE A 76 -3.72 -0.17 -3.21
N GLU A 77 -2.79 -0.76 -3.95
CA GLU A 77 -2.83 -2.18 -4.27
C GLU A 77 -1.45 -2.81 -4.12
N ALA A 78 -1.43 -4.00 -3.52
CA ALA A 78 -0.27 -4.86 -3.41
C ALA A 78 -0.59 -6.25 -3.99
N PRO A 79 0.43 -7.04 -4.34
CA PRO A 79 0.21 -8.44 -4.71
C PRO A 79 -0.35 -9.24 -3.54
N PHE A 80 -1.07 -10.31 -3.87
CA PHE A 80 -1.63 -11.20 -2.86
C PHE A 80 -0.55 -11.99 -2.12
N ARG A 81 0.56 -12.32 -2.81
CA ARG A 81 1.73 -12.99 -2.22
C ARG A 81 2.96 -12.08 -2.32
N PRO A 82 3.86 -12.10 -1.33
CA PRO A 82 5.17 -11.47 -1.47
C PRO A 82 6.08 -12.28 -2.41
N PHE A 83 7.08 -11.62 -2.96
CA PHE A 83 8.20 -12.24 -3.68
C PHE A 83 8.95 -13.24 -2.77
N PRO A 84 9.44 -14.38 -3.30
CA PRO A 84 9.38 -14.83 -4.70
C PRO A 84 8.09 -15.57 -5.08
N ARG A 85 7.22 -15.87 -4.09
CA ARG A 85 6.00 -16.65 -4.32
C ARG A 85 5.05 -15.97 -5.30
N SER A 86 5.02 -14.64 -5.35
CA SER A 86 4.28 -13.88 -6.37
C SER A 86 4.57 -14.35 -7.79
N LEU A 87 5.86 -14.46 -8.16
CA LEU A 87 6.28 -14.84 -9.52
C LEU A 87 5.83 -16.26 -9.87
N TRP A 88 6.01 -17.22 -8.96
CA TRP A 88 5.57 -18.60 -9.16
C TRP A 88 4.05 -18.74 -9.30
N HIS A 89 3.28 -17.73 -8.87
CA HIS A 89 1.82 -17.71 -8.92
C HIS A 89 1.26 -16.70 -9.94
N GLY A 90 2.10 -16.21 -10.87
CA GLY A 90 1.69 -15.37 -11.99
C GLY A 90 1.49 -13.88 -11.66
N GLU A 91 1.94 -13.41 -10.50
CA GLU A 91 1.99 -11.99 -10.14
C GLU A 91 3.40 -11.45 -10.44
N LEU A 92 3.55 -10.64 -11.50
CA LEU A 92 4.83 -10.07 -11.96
C LEU A 92 5.29 -8.90 -11.06
N THR A 93 5.74 -9.22 -9.86
CA THR A 93 6.21 -8.24 -8.86
C THR A 93 7.39 -8.76 -8.07
N LEU A 94 8.32 -7.86 -7.77
CA LEU A 94 9.49 -8.10 -6.94
C LEU A 94 9.30 -7.59 -5.50
N MET A 95 8.07 -7.25 -5.11
CA MET A 95 7.79 -6.72 -3.77
C MET A 95 8.10 -7.80 -2.72
N PRO A 96 9.12 -7.63 -1.86
CA PRO A 96 9.41 -8.58 -0.79
C PRO A 96 8.29 -8.58 0.25
N LEU A 97 8.35 -9.49 1.21
CA LEU A 97 7.47 -9.40 2.38
C LEU A 97 7.70 -8.03 3.03
N PRO A 98 6.67 -7.17 3.14
CA PRO A 98 6.93 -5.85 3.68
C PRO A 98 7.30 -5.88 5.17
N PRO A 99 8.21 -5.00 5.62
CA PRO A 99 8.72 -5.01 6.99
C PRO A 99 7.70 -4.58 8.05
N TRP A 100 6.51 -4.11 7.66
CA TRP A 100 5.42 -3.84 8.61
C TRP A 100 4.56 -5.08 8.91
N PHE A 101 4.74 -6.21 8.20
CA PHE A 101 4.05 -7.46 8.55
C PHE A 101 4.74 -8.14 9.71
N ILE A 102 4.01 -8.39 10.80
CA ILE A 102 4.50 -9.04 12.04
C ILE A 102 5.25 -10.37 11.81
N THR A 103 5.01 -11.04 10.68
CA THR A 103 5.65 -12.29 10.31
C THR A 103 7.04 -12.13 9.68
N HIS A 104 7.45 -10.91 9.33
CA HIS A 104 8.76 -10.63 8.78
C HIS A 104 9.83 -10.81 9.87
N ARG A 105 10.72 -11.80 9.75
CA ARG A 105 11.67 -12.12 10.84
C ARG A 105 12.83 -11.12 10.96
N GLY A 106 13.10 -10.37 9.89
CA GLY A 106 14.19 -9.39 9.82
C GLY A 106 13.78 -7.92 10.02
N GLN A 107 12.63 -7.64 10.66
CA GLN A 107 12.06 -6.28 10.72
C GLN A 107 13.02 -5.25 11.30
N GLU A 108 13.61 -5.54 12.45
CA GLU A 108 14.52 -4.64 13.15
C GLU A 108 15.74 -4.29 12.28
N ALA A 109 16.38 -5.32 11.71
CA ALA A 109 17.55 -5.14 10.84
C ALA A 109 17.23 -4.38 9.54
N VAL A 110 16.00 -4.48 9.03
CA VAL A 110 15.52 -3.68 7.89
C VAL A 110 15.24 -2.25 8.33
N ALA A 111 14.56 -2.05 9.46
CA ALA A 111 14.25 -0.74 10.01
C ALA A 111 15.52 0.07 10.31
N GLN A 112 16.50 -0.51 10.99
CA GLN A 112 17.80 0.13 11.26
C GLN A 112 18.49 0.57 9.96
N ARG A 113 18.52 -0.31 8.95
CA ARG A 113 19.13 0.02 7.65
C ARG A 113 18.37 1.10 6.88
N LEU A 114 17.05 1.12 7.00
CA LEU A 114 16.23 2.19 6.43
C LEU A 114 16.56 3.52 7.11
N VAL A 115 16.59 3.56 8.44
CA VAL A 115 16.97 4.76 9.21
C VAL A 115 18.37 5.24 8.80
N ASP A 116 19.35 4.34 8.74
CA ASP A 116 20.70 4.66 8.28
C ASP A 116 20.72 5.21 6.86
N PHE A 117 19.91 4.65 5.95
CA PHE A 117 19.78 5.12 4.58
C PHE A 117 19.17 6.52 4.52
N TYR A 118 18.06 6.77 5.21
CA TYR A 118 17.41 8.08 5.27
C TYR A 118 18.30 9.15 5.91
N HIS A 119 19.06 8.82 6.96
CA HIS A 119 19.99 9.75 7.59
C HIS A 119 21.09 10.22 6.63
N ARG A 120 21.68 9.30 5.85
CA ARG A 120 22.70 9.63 4.83
C ARG A 120 22.54 8.72 3.60
N PRO A 121 21.75 9.15 2.59
CA PRO A 121 21.48 8.34 1.40
C PRO A 121 22.76 8.06 0.64
N ARG A 122 23.09 6.77 0.46
CA ARG A 122 24.24 6.32 -0.33
C ARG A 122 23.88 5.03 -1.05
N TRP A 123 24.14 4.96 -2.36
CA TRP A 123 23.86 3.78 -3.19
C TRP A 123 24.45 2.48 -2.61
N ARG A 124 25.65 2.55 -2.03
CA ARG A 124 26.32 1.40 -1.38
C ARG A 124 25.54 0.77 -0.21
N LYS A 125 24.57 1.47 0.39
CA LYS A 125 23.73 0.93 1.48
C LYS A 125 22.58 0.07 0.95
N LEU A 126 22.18 0.26 -0.31
CA LEU A 126 21.02 -0.41 -0.90
C LEU A 126 21.19 -1.92 -1.02
N PRO A 127 22.33 -2.48 -1.48
CA PRO A 127 22.47 -3.94 -1.59
C PRO A 127 22.24 -4.66 -0.25
N ALA A 128 22.81 -4.14 0.83
CA ALA A 128 22.64 -4.73 2.16
C ALA A 128 21.21 -4.59 2.69
N LEU A 129 20.54 -3.46 2.41
CA LEU A 129 19.13 -3.25 2.75
C LEU A 129 18.22 -4.22 2.00
N LEU A 130 18.36 -4.29 0.67
CA LEU A 130 17.55 -5.16 -0.19
C LEU A 130 17.73 -6.63 0.18
N TRP A 131 18.97 -7.06 0.41
CA TRP A 131 19.28 -8.42 0.83
C TRP A 131 18.58 -8.81 2.14
N ARG A 132 18.51 -7.88 3.11
CA ARG A 132 17.82 -8.11 4.38
C ARG A 132 16.31 -8.13 4.20
N ALA A 133 15.76 -7.23 3.35
CA ALA A 133 14.33 -7.19 3.05
C ALA A 133 13.84 -8.46 2.34
N LEU A 134 14.68 -9.09 1.49
CA LEU A 134 14.33 -10.32 0.78
C LEU A 134 14.36 -11.58 1.65
N ARG A 135 14.94 -11.50 2.87
CA ARG A 135 15.08 -12.62 3.82
C ARG A 135 14.05 -12.59 4.96
N GLY A 136 13.01 -11.79 4.79
CA GLY A 136 11.91 -11.59 5.73
C GLY A 136 11.00 -12.78 5.94
#